data_AF-A0AAD5TB68-F1
#
_entry.id   AF-A0AAD5TB68-F1
#
_cell.length_a   1.000
_cell.length_b   1.000
_cell.length_c   1.000
_cell.angle_alpha   90.00
_cell.angle_beta   90.00
_cell.angle_gamma   90.00
#
_symmetry.space_group_name_H-M   'P 1'
#
loop_
_entity.id
_entity.type
_entity.pdbx_description
1 polymer ?
#
loop_
_entity_poly.entity_id
_entity_poly.type
_entity_poly.pdbx_seq_one_letter_code
_entity_poly.pdbx_strand_id
1 'polypeptide(L)'
;MVSFDMDFHWKCCDGGASEEKVKLQSHLDSCKECGKNGPNNYCARARIETSLDINDYNIISYFTYILYIPLYLAGPIITFNDFINQLKTRPAATKNRKLVFNYVVRWIICFFLMELFIHSTFVIAIAKSSIWKQYFSSFQVACLGYFNLKHIWLKLLVIWRFFRAWAMMDGIETIENMNRCMSNNYSASGFWRSWHRSFNRWIIRYIYVPMGGSRMYLVNLFVTFTFVAIWHDLNLNLLLWGWLISLSIIPETIAMKAIPHKRWESWRHYKHLCGVGAVANILLMIAVNIVGFGAAGGHENSADGGVMAMIPIIFNINS
;
A
#
# COMPACT_ATOMS: atom_id res chain seq x y z
N MET A 1 14.49 -9.20 -6.70
CA MET A 1 15.47 -8.46 -7.51
C MET A 1 15.79 -7.14 -6.84
N VAL A 2 15.20 -6.00 -7.20
CA VAL A 2 15.59 -4.65 -6.71
C VAL A 2 15.90 -4.58 -5.21
N SER A 3 15.06 -5.13 -4.33
CA SER A 3 15.32 -5.09 -2.89
C SER A 3 16.63 -5.79 -2.50
N PHE A 4 16.91 -6.97 -3.05
CA PHE A 4 18.15 -7.71 -2.80
C PHE A 4 19.35 -6.93 -3.35
N ASP A 5 19.29 -6.53 -4.62
CA ASP A 5 20.40 -5.90 -5.32
C ASP A 5 20.80 -4.57 -4.67
N MET A 6 19.80 -3.74 -4.32
CA MET A 6 20.02 -2.46 -3.66
C MET A 6 20.49 -2.62 -2.22
N ASP A 7 19.88 -3.52 -1.44
CA ASP A 7 20.29 -3.74 -0.06
C ASP A 7 21.72 -4.33 0.01
N PHE A 8 22.09 -5.21 -0.94
CA PHE A 8 23.45 -5.73 -1.08
C PHE A 8 24.44 -4.63 -1.51
N HIS A 9 24.09 -3.82 -2.51
CA HIS A 9 24.92 -2.70 -2.95
C HIS A 9 25.18 -1.72 -1.81
N TRP A 10 24.14 -1.32 -1.05
CA TRP A 10 24.30 -0.45 0.12
C TRP A 10 25.18 -1.09 1.18
N LYS A 11 25.07 -2.40 1.43
CA LYS A 11 25.99 -3.09 2.35
C LYS A 11 27.45 -3.01 1.90
N CYS A 12 27.72 -3.14 0.61
CA CYS A 12 29.06 -3.04 0.06
C CYS A 12 29.60 -1.60 0.06
N CYS A 13 28.74 -0.60 -0.12
CA CYS A 13 29.13 0.82 -0.21
C CYS A 13 29.19 1.54 1.15
N ASP A 14 28.35 1.18 2.12
CA ASP A 14 28.41 1.71 3.49
C ASP A 14 29.63 1.11 4.20
N GLY A 15 30.81 1.70 3.93
CA GLY A 15 32.13 1.26 4.37
C GLY A 15 32.42 1.36 5.88
N GLY A 16 31.42 1.24 6.75
CA GLY A 16 31.63 1.27 8.19
C GLY A 16 30.45 0.69 8.97
N ALA A 17 30.66 -0.48 9.57
CA ALA A 17 29.79 -1.04 10.59
C ALA A 17 29.52 -0.08 11.78
N SER A 18 30.27 1.03 11.88
CA SER A 18 30.09 2.10 12.86
C SER A 18 28.88 2.99 12.56
N GLU A 19 28.70 3.46 11.32
CA GLU A 19 27.62 4.40 10.99
C GLU A 19 26.24 3.74 11.07
N GLU A 20 26.18 2.48 10.64
CA GLU A 20 24.98 1.66 10.73
C GLU A 20 24.56 1.39 12.18
N LYS A 21 25.54 1.08 13.05
CA LYS A 21 25.31 0.93 14.49
C LYS A 21 24.84 2.22 15.12
N VAL A 22 25.37 3.38 14.71
CA VAL A 22 24.91 4.69 15.20
C VAL A 22 23.47 4.96 14.77
N LYS A 23 23.10 4.69 13.51
CA LYS A 23 21.72 4.84 13.02
C LYS A 23 20.75 3.91 13.76
N LEU A 24 21.13 2.64 13.96
CA LEU A 24 20.33 1.69 14.71
C LEU A 24 20.18 2.12 16.17
N GLN A 25 21.27 2.54 16.84
CA GLN A 25 21.21 2.97 18.23
C GLN A 25 20.31 4.20 18.39
N SER A 26 20.46 5.21 17.53
CA SER A 26 19.58 6.39 17.53
C SER A 26 18.11 6.03 17.33
N HIS A 27 17.82 5.03 16.50
CA HIS A 27 16.46 4.51 16.37
C HIS A 27 16.00 3.79 17.65
N LEU A 28 16.82 2.94 18.25
CA LEU A 28 16.49 2.22 19.48
C LEU A 28 16.18 3.19 20.64
N ASP A 29 16.96 4.25 20.77
CA ASP A 29 16.79 5.27 21.82
C ASP A 29 15.47 6.04 21.68
N SER A 30 14.97 6.21 20.45
CA SER A 30 13.74 6.96 20.15
C SER A 30 12.49 6.09 19.97
N CYS A 31 12.65 4.78 19.77
CA CYS A 31 11.56 3.89 19.40
C CYS A 31 10.88 3.26 20.61
N LYS A 32 9.57 3.52 20.76
CA LYS A 32 8.73 2.94 21.83
C LYS A 32 8.35 1.48 21.63
N GLU A 33 8.64 0.90 20.47
CA GLU A 33 8.28 -0.49 20.11
C GLU A 33 9.46 -1.46 20.25
N CYS A 34 10.68 -1.00 19.97
CA CYS A 34 11.89 -1.79 20.10
C CYS A 34 12.17 -2.13 21.57
N GLY A 35 12.62 -3.36 21.84
CA GLY A 35 13.07 -3.79 23.18
C GLY A 35 11.97 -4.21 24.17
N LYS A 36 10.68 -4.00 23.88
CA LYS A 36 9.57 -4.40 24.79
C LYS A 36 9.42 -5.91 24.99
N ASN A 37 9.91 -6.72 24.06
CA ASN A 37 9.64 -8.16 23.98
C ASN A 37 10.94 -8.99 23.90
N GLY A 38 11.98 -8.55 24.60
CA GLY A 38 13.29 -9.21 24.70
C GLY A 38 14.40 -8.59 23.85
N PRO A 39 15.67 -8.98 24.09
CA PRO A 39 16.81 -8.55 23.28
C PRO A 39 16.63 -9.01 21.82
N ASN A 40 17.08 -8.19 20.86
CA ASN A 40 16.98 -8.39 19.40
C ASN A 40 15.56 -8.38 18.79
N ASN A 41 14.54 -7.96 19.53
CA ASN A 41 13.20 -7.76 18.94
C ASN A 41 13.06 -6.32 18.42
N TYR A 42 13.43 -6.16 17.15
CA TYR A 42 13.40 -4.88 16.45
C TYR A 42 12.03 -4.62 15.81
N CYS A 43 11.59 -3.35 15.81
CA CYS A 43 10.41 -2.94 15.04
C CYS A 43 10.66 -3.09 13.54
N ALA A 44 9.59 -3.14 12.73
CA ALA A 44 9.71 -3.30 11.28
C ALA A 44 10.60 -2.24 10.61
N ARG A 45 10.59 -1.00 11.11
CA ARG A 45 11.44 0.07 10.55
C ARG A 45 12.93 -0.22 10.76
N ALA A 46 13.32 -0.63 11.96
CA ALA A 46 14.69 -0.99 12.27
C ALA A 46 15.15 -2.20 11.42
N ARG A 47 14.33 -3.25 11.30
CA ARG A 47 14.68 -4.42 10.48
C ARG A 47 14.88 -4.10 8.99
N ILE A 48 14.13 -3.12 8.49
CA ILE A 48 14.27 -2.62 7.13
C ILE A 48 15.56 -1.80 7.00
N GLU A 49 15.81 -0.84 7.89
CA GLU A 49 16.95 0.09 7.83
C GLU A 49 18.30 -0.58 8.14
N THR A 50 18.33 -1.64 8.95
CA THR A 50 19.55 -2.40 9.26
C THR A 50 19.87 -3.39 8.14
N SER A 51 21.11 -3.38 7.68
CA SER A 51 21.68 -4.35 6.75
C SER A 51 21.97 -5.68 7.43
N LEU A 52 22.06 -6.73 6.62
CA LEU A 52 22.38 -8.07 7.09
C LEU A 52 23.89 -8.29 7.16
N ASP A 53 24.29 -9.44 7.69
CA ASP A 53 25.68 -9.89 7.53
C ASP A 53 25.95 -10.16 6.05
N ILE A 54 27.18 -9.92 5.58
CA ILE A 54 27.52 -10.07 4.17
C ILE A 54 27.25 -11.51 3.67
N ASN A 55 27.41 -12.51 4.54
CA ASN A 55 27.19 -13.90 4.20
C ASN A 55 25.70 -14.25 3.99
N ASP A 56 24.78 -13.40 4.46
CA ASP A 56 23.33 -13.60 4.25
C ASP A 56 22.89 -13.21 2.85
N TYR A 57 23.69 -12.40 2.14
CA TYR A 57 23.44 -12.05 0.74
C TYR A 57 23.91 -13.16 -0.19
N ASN A 58 23.28 -14.33 -0.05
CA ASN A 58 23.59 -15.52 -0.84
C ASN A 58 22.38 -15.97 -1.68
N ILE A 59 22.65 -16.86 -2.64
CA ILE A 59 21.64 -17.33 -3.61
C ILE A 59 20.48 -18.09 -2.96
N ILE A 60 20.74 -18.81 -1.87
CA ILE A 60 19.73 -19.57 -1.14
C ILE A 60 18.74 -18.60 -0.47
N SER A 61 19.27 -17.58 0.22
CA SER A 61 18.47 -16.53 0.85
C SER A 61 17.66 -15.75 -0.18
N TYR A 62 18.26 -15.46 -1.33
CA TYR A 62 17.59 -14.82 -2.47
C TYR A 62 16.40 -15.63 -2.99
N PHE A 63 16.58 -16.92 -3.28
CA PHE A 63 15.49 -17.78 -3.74
C PHE A 63 14.44 -18.01 -2.66
N THR A 64 14.85 -18.14 -1.40
CA THR A 64 13.90 -18.25 -0.26
C THR A 64 13.01 -17.01 -0.17
N TYR A 65 13.58 -15.82 -0.37
CA TYR A 65 12.83 -14.57 -0.39
C TYR A 65 11.85 -14.47 -1.58
N ILE A 66 12.29 -14.81 -2.79
CA ILE A 66 11.46 -14.66 -4.00
C ILE A 66 10.37 -15.74 -4.08
N LEU A 67 10.68 -16.98 -3.68
CA LEU A 67 9.78 -18.12 -3.81
C LEU A 67 8.88 -18.32 -2.58
N TYR A 68 8.89 -17.38 -1.63
CA TYR A 68 8.01 -17.46 -0.48
C TYR A 68 6.55 -17.23 -0.87
N ILE A 69 5.81 -18.33 -1.04
CA ILE A 69 4.47 -18.41 -1.62
C ILE A 69 3.50 -17.32 -1.12
N PRO A 70 3.35 -17.08 0.21
CA PRO A 70 2.37 -16.11 0.69
C PRO A 70 2.59 -14.69 0.16
N LEU A 71 3.85 -14.29 -0.01
CA LEU A 71 4.21 -12.93 -0.45
C LEU A 71 4.52 -12.85 -1.94
N TYR A 72 4.94 -13.97 -2.55
CA TYR A 72 5.10 -14.09 -3.99
C TYR A 72 3.76 -13.97 -4.72
N LEU A 73 2.71 -14.60 -4.18
CA LEU A 73 1.39 -14.58 -4.79
C LEU A 73 0.77 -13.18 -4.67
N ALA A 74 0.08 -12.85 -3.58
CA ALA A 74 -0.53 -11.52 -3.44
C ALA A 74 -0.39 -10.95 -2.03
N GLY A 75 0.64 -11.34 -1.30
CA GLY A 75 0.89 -10.82 0.04
C GLY A 75 1.47 -9.41 0.05
N PRO A 76 1.50 -8.77 1.24
CA PRO A 76 2.17 -7.48 1.38
C PRO A 76 3.66 -7.56 1.08
N ILE A 77 4.17 -6.58 0.35
CA ILE A 77 5.58 -6.48 -0.02
C ILE A 77 6.45 -6.33 1.23
N ILE A 78 7.43 -7.21 1.38
CA ILE A 78 8.46 -7.14 2.41
C ILE A 78 9.81 -6.86 1.74
N THR A 79 10.73 -6.18 2.43
CA THR A 79 12.10 -6.01 1.92
C THR A 79 12.94 -7.23 2.22
N PHE A 80 14.01 -7.43 1.45
CA PHE A 80 14.93 -8.56 1.62
C PHE A 80 15.52 -8.59 3.03
N ASN A 81 16.06 -7.46 3.50
CA ASN A 81 16.64 -7.36 4.85
C ASN A 81 15.62 -7.72 5.95
N ASP A 82 14.38 -7.21 5.84
CA ASP A 82 13.33 -7.49 6.83
C ASP A 82 12.94 -8.98 6.81
N PHE A 83 12.79 -9.58 5.63
CA PHE A 83 12.43 -10.99 5.50
C PHE A 83 13.48 -11.93 6.09
N ILE A 84 14.76 -11.78 5.71
CA ILE A 84 15.84 -12.64 6.22
C ILE A 84 16.07 -12.43 7.71
N ASN A 85 15.96 -11.21 8.21
CA ASN A 85 16.05 -10.92 9.64
C ASN A 85 14.96 -11.68 10.42
N GLN A 86 13.72 -11.72 9.90
CA GLN A 86 12.62 -12.44 10.54
C GLN A 86 12.77 -13.96 10.50
N LEU A 87 13.46 -14.52 9.50
CA LEU A 87 13.80 -15.95 9.49
C LEU A 87 14.77 -16.32 10.62
N LYS A 88 15.72 -15.43 10.92
CA LYS A 88 16.66 -15.61 12.05
C LYS A 88 16.00 -15.34 13.40
N THR A 89 15.25 -14.25 13.49
CA THR A 89 14.61 -13.79 14.71
C THR A 89 13.13 -13.54 14.48
N ARG A 90 12.31 -14.54 14.81
CA ARG A 90 10.85 -14.43 14.66
C ARG A 90 10.28 -13.26 15.48
N PRO A 91 9.46 -12.38 14.87
CA PRO A 91 8.77 -11.30 15.57
C PRO A 91 7.89 -11.78 16.74
N ALA A 92 7.72 -10.93 17.76
CA ALA A 92 6.83 -11.28 18.88
C ALA A 92 5.35 -11.39 18.47
N ALA A 93 4.92 -10.59 17.48
CA ALA A 93 3.54 -10.61 17.00
C ALA A 93 3.13 -11.98 16.46
N THR A 94 4.03 -12.66 15.73
CA THR A 94 3.74 -13.97 15.14
C THR A 94 3.85 -15.11 16.14
N LYS A 95 4.65 -14.94 17.21
CA LYS A 95 4.69 -15.88 18.35
C LYS A 95 3.40 -15.87 19.18
N ASN A 96 2.67 -14.75 19.18
CA ASN A 96 1.43 -14.63 19.93
C ASN A 96 0.25 -15.27 19.19
N ARG A 97 -0.05 -16.53 19.49
CA ARG A 97 -1.16 -17.30 18.87
C ARG A 97 -2.51 -16.59 18.99
N LYS A 98 -2.80 -15.90 20.10
CA LYS A 98 -4.06 -15.16 20.28
C LYS A 98 -4.14 -13.99 19.31
N LEU A 99 -3.03 -13.30 19.05
CA LEU A 99 -2.99 -12.20 18.07
C LEU A 99 -3.24 -12.73 16.65
N VAL A 100 -2.57 -13.82 16.26
CA VAL A 100 -2.74 -14.45 14.95
C VAL A 100 -4.18 -14.95 14.78
N PHE A 101 -4.75 -15.62 15.78
CA PHE A 101 -6.14 -16.08 15.77
C PHE A 101 -7.13 -14.92 15.61
N ASN A 102 -7.00 -13.86 16.42
CA ASN A 102 -7.85 -12.67 16.31
C ASN A 102 -7.74 -12.01 14.92
N TYR A 103 -6.56 -12.07 14.31
CA TYR A 103 -6.33 -11.54 12.97
C TYR A 103 -7.06 -12.36 11.89
N VAL A 104 -6.99 -13.70 11.97
CA VAL A 104 -7.75 -14.61 11.10
C VAL A 104 -9.25 -14.40 11.25
N VAL A 105 -9.77 -14.29 12.48
CA VAL A 105 -11.20 -13.99 12.73
C VAL A 105 -11.60 -12.66 12.08
N ARG A 106 -10.77 -11.61 12.21
CA ARG A 106 -11.03 -10.33 11.53
C ARG A 106 -11.06 -10.48 10.01
N TRP A 107 -10.18 -11.28 9.44
CA TRP A 107 -10.20 -11.57 8.01
C TRP A 107 -11.49 -12.27 7.58
N ILE A 108 -11.94 -13.29 8.33
CA ILE A 108 -13.20 -14.00 8.07
C ILE A 108 -14.39 -13.03 8.08
N ILE A 109 -14.45 -12.12 9.06
CA ILE A 109 -15.49 -11.08 9.12
C ILE A 109 -15.43 -10.17 7.88
N CYS A 110 -14.24 -9.74 7.46
CA CYS A 110 -14.08 -8.93 6.25
C CYS A 110 -14.49 -9.70 4.98
N PHE A 111 -14.23 -11.00 4.91
CA PHE A 111 -14.64 -11.87 3.82
C PHE A 111 -16.17 -11.94 3.72
N PHE A 112 -16.87 -12.25 4.82
CA PHE A 112 -18.34 -12.26 4.81
C PHE A 112 -18.96 -10.89 4.54
N LEU A 113 -18.31 -9.80 5.00
CA LEU A 113 -18.73 -8.45 4.64
C LEU A 113 -18.62 -8.20 3.13
N MET A 114 -17.58 -8.73 2.48
CA MET A 114 -17.42 -8.66 1.02
C MET A 114 -18.53 -9.43 0.32
N GLU A 115 -18.78 -10.67 0.72
CA GLU A 115 -19.88 -11.50 0.18
C GLU A 115 -21.23 -10.80 0.31
N LEU A 116 -21.55 -10.27 1.50
CA LEU A 116 -22.78 -9.49 1.71
C LEU A 116 -22.84 -8.26 0.80
N PHE A 117 -21.73 -7.54 0.65
CA PHE A 117 -21.66 -6.34 -0.17
C PHE A 117 -21.92 -6.65 -1.65
N ILE A 118 -21.28 -7.69 -2.21
CA ILE A 118 -21.47 -8.06 -3.63
C ILE A 118 -22.89 -8.60 -3.90
N HIS A 119 -23.51 -9.27 -2.94
CA HIS A 119 -24.90 -9.71 -3.05
C HIS A 119 -25.92 -8.57 -2.94
N SER A 120 -25.59 -7.52 -2.18
CA SER A 120 -26.48 -6.38 -1.96
C SER A 120 -26.27 -5.24 -2.96
N THR A 121 -25.12 -5.20 -3.65
CA THR A 121 -24.76 -4.10 -4.54
C THR A 121 -24.31 -4.61 -5.91
N PHE A 122 -25.17 -4.49 -6.93
CA PHE A 122 -24.93 -4.98 -8.30
C PHE A 122 -24.03 -4.07 -9.13
N VAL A 123 -23.05 -3.41 -8.50
CA VAL A 123 -22.20 -2.37 -9.10
C VAL A 123 -21.42 -2.89 -10.29
N ILE A 124 -20.87 -4.11 -10.18
CA ILE A 124 -20.08 -4.75 -11.25
C ILE A 124 -20.96 -5.04 -12.47
N ALA A 125 -22.17 -5.55 -12.24
CA ALA A 125 -23.12 -5.88 -13.31
C ALA A 125 -23.58 -4.61 -14.04
N ILE A 126 -23.92 -3.55 -13.30
CA ILE A 126 -24.29 -2.25 -13.87
C ILE A 126 -23.12 -1.68 -14.68
N ALA A 127 -21.90 -1.68 -14.13
CA ALA A 127 -20.72 -1.17 -14.82
C ALA A 127 -20.44 -1.92 -16.14
N LYS A 128 -20.54 -3.25 -16.15
CA LYS A 128 -20.35 -4.11 -17.35
C LYS A 128 -21.43 -3.89 -18.41
N SER A 129 -22.68 -3.69 -18.00
CA SER A 129 -23.80 -3.53 -18.94
C SER A 129 -23.74 -2.25 -19.80
N SER A 130 -22.90 -1.27 -19.42
CA SER A 130 -22.83 0.07 -20.05
C SER A 130 -24.14 0.89 -20.07
N ILE A 131 -25.25 0.38 -19.49
CA ILE A 131 -26.55 1.05 -19.37
C ILE A 131 -26.42 2.41 -18.67
N TRP A 132 -25.50 2.52 -17.71
CA TRP A 132 -25.23 3.75 -16.99
C TRP A 132 -24.83 4.93 -17.88
N LYS A 133 -24.26 4.69 -19.07
CA LYS A 133 -23.86 5.77 -20.00
C LYS A 133 -25.07 6.53 -20.56
N GLN A 134 -26.21 5.85 -20.72
CA GLN A 134 -27.41 6.41 -21.34
C GLN A 134 -28.47 6.81 -20.32
N TYR A 135 -28.64 6.04 -19.25
CA TYR A 135 -29.79 6.18 -18.34
C TYR A 135 -29.45 6.85 -17.01
N PHE A 136 -28.18 6.98 -16.64
CA PHE A 136 -27.82 7.51 -15.32
C PHE A 136 -27.48 9.00 -15.42
N SER A 137 -28.04 9.79 -14.50
CA SER A 137 -27.60 11.15 -14.24
C SER A 137 -26.15 11.20 -13.72
N SER A 138 -25.50 12.36 -13.82
CA SER A 138 -24.14 12.55 -13.30
C SER A 138 -24.01 12.18 -11.82
N PHE A 139 -25.05 12.43 -11.01
CA PHE A 139 -25.09 12.03 -9.62
C PHE A 139 -25.11 10.50 -9.45
N GLN A 140 -25.95 9.80 -10.21
CA GLN A 140 -26.01 8.34 -10.18
C GLN A 140 -24.69 7.70 -10.65
N VAL A 141 -24.03 8.28 -11.66
CA VAL A 141 -22.68 7.86 -12.09
C VAL A 141 -21.65 8.06 -10.97
N ALA A 142 -21.71 9.18 -10.25
CA ALA A 142 -20.84 9.41 -9.09
C ALA A 142 -21.09 8.40 -7.96
N CYS A 143 -22.35 8.07 -7.67
CA CYS A 143 -22.72 7.01 -6.73
C CYS A 143 -22.18 5.64 -7.17
N LEU A 144 -22.32 5.30 -8.45
CA LEU A 144 -21.78 4.06 -9.03
C LEU A 144 -20.26 3.99 -8.86
N GLY A 145 -19.56 5.10 -9.16
CA GLY A 145 -18.11 5.21 -8.96
C GLY A 145 -17.69 5.06 -7.49
N TYR A 146 -18.45 5.63 -6.56
CA TYR A 146 -18.21 5.48 -5.12
C TYR A 146 -18.33 4.03 -4.66
N PHE A 147 -19.42 3.34 -5.01
CA PHE A 147 -19.60 1.94 -4.63
C PHE A 147 -18.61 1.01 -5.33
N ASN A 148 -18.19 1.33 -6.57
CA ASN A 148 -17.16 0.58 -7.26
C ASN A 148 -15.82 0.69 -6.52
N LEU A 149 -15.48 1.89 -6.05
CA LEU A 149 -14.25 2.10 -5.29
C LEU A 149 -14.28 1.40 -3.92
N LYS A 150 -15.46 1.30 -3.29
CA LYS A 150 -15.68 0.46 -2.11
C LYS A 150 -15.47 -1.02 -2.38
N HIS A 151 -16.02 -1.50 -3.49
CA HIS A 151 -15.83 -2.89 -3.91
C HIS A 151 -14.34 -3.20 -4.11
N ILE A 152 -13.61 -2.35 -4.85
CA ILE A 152 -12.16 -2.49 -5.07
C ILE A 152 -11.40 -2.52 -3.74
N TRP A 153 -11.68 -1.56 -2.85
CA TRP A 153 -11.04 -1.50 -1.54
C TRP A 153 -11.28 -2.77 -0.72
N LEU A 154 -12.52 -3.27 -0.68
CA LEU A 154 -12.89 -4.45 0.10
C LEU A 154 -12.29 -5.74 -0.49
N LYS A 155 -12.30 -5.89 -1.81
CA LYS A 155 -11.65 -7.00 -2.53
C LYS A 155 -10.16 -7.07 -2.19
N LEU A 156 -9.43 -5.96 -2.33
CA LEU A 156 -8.00 -5.89 -2.02
C LEU A 156 -7.72 -6.09 -0.53
N LEU A 157 -8.57 -5.54 0.35
CA LEU A 157 -8.48 -5.76 1.79
C LEU A 157 -8.53 -7.25 2.13
N VAL A 158 -9.51 -7.99 1.60
CA VAL A 158 -9.69 -9.42 1.88
C VAL A 158 -8.50 -10.23 1.38
N ILE A 159 -8.05 -10.00 0.14
CA ILE A 159 -6.91 -10.71 -0.47
C ILE A 159 -5.64 -10.46 0.34
N TRP A 160 -5.26 -9.20 0.59
CA TRP A 160 -4.03 -8.89 1.30
C TRP A 160 -4.06 -9.33 2.76
N ARG A 161 -5.23 -9.28 3.41
CA ARG A 161 -5.39 -9.82 4.77
C ARG A 161 -5.22 -11.32 4.82
N PHE A 162 -5.71 -12.06 3.83
CA PHE A 162 -5.53 -13.51 3.75
C PHE A 162 -4.05 -13.88 3.68
N PHE A 163 -3.32 -13.35 2.70
CA PHE A 163 -1.90 -13.65 2.52
C PHE A 163 -1.03 -13.17 3.69
N ARG A 164 -1.41 -12.05 4.32
CA ARG A 164 -0.78 -11.62 5.57
C ARG A 164 -1.07 -12.59 6.72
N ALA A 165 -2.30 -13.09 6.85
CA ALA A 165 -2.65 -14.08 7.88
C ALA A 165 -1.86 -15.37 7.70
N TRP A 166 -1.72 -15.85 6.45
CA TRP A 166 -0.84 -16.96 6.10
C TRP A 166 0.60 -16.68 6.53
N ALA A 167 1.17 -15.55 6.11
CA ALA A 167 2.54 -15.22 6.50
C ALA A 167 2.74 -15.15 8.02
N MET A 168 1.76 -14.63 8.76
CA MET A 168 1.81 -14.58 10.23
C MET A 168 1.77 -15.98 10.88
N MET A 169 1.05 -16.95 10.28
CA MET A 169 1.06 -18.35 10.72
C MET A 169 2.43 -19.01 10.50
N ASP A 170 3.11 -18.66 9.41
CA ASP A 170 4.46 -19.14 9.09
C ASP A 170 5.56 -18.45 9.94
N GLY A 171 5.20 -17.43 10.72
CA GLY A 171 6.10 -16.72 11.60
C GLY A 171 6.62 -15.39 11.05
N ILE A 172 6.18 -14.97 9.86
CA ILE A 172 6.59 -13.73 9.18
C ILE A 172 5.55 -12.63 9.40
N GLU A 173 5.98 -11.53 10.02
CA GLU A 173 5.18 -10.33 10.21
C GLU A 173 5.38 -9.37 9.03
N THR A 174 4.31 -9.18 8.26
CA THR A 174 4.25 -8.12 7.24
C THR A 174 3.36 -6.97 7.66
N ILE A 175 3.47 -5.85 6.95
CA ILE A 175 2.72 -4.63 7.24
C ILE A 175 1.30 -4.76 6.66
N GLU A 176 0.31 -4.23 7.39
CA GLU A 176 -1.05 -4.12 6.90
C GLU A 176 -1.15 -3.13 5.72
N ASN A 177 -1.65 -3.60 4.58
CA ASN A 177 -1.76 -2.79 3.37
C ASN A 177 -2.93 -1.82 3.35
N MET A 178 -3.98 -2.07 4.13
CA MET A 178 -5.18 -1.23 4.24
C MET A 178 -5.48 -0.96 5.71
N ASN A 179 -4.93 0.13 6.23
CA ASN A 179 -5.06 0.51 7.66
C ASN A 179 -6.37 1.26 7.98
N ARG A 180 -6.99 1.88 6.98
CA ARG A 180 -8.16 2.74 7.11
C ARG A 180 -9.14 2.43 6.00
N CYS A 181 -10.43 2.55 6.31
CA CYS A 181 -11.44 2.51 5.27
C CYS A 181 -11.26 3.67 4.31
N MET A 182 -11.45 3.42 3.02
CA MET A 182 -11.30 4.44 1.98
C MET A 182 -12.08 5.74 2.28
N SER A 183 -13.31 5.65 2.85
CA SER A 183 -14.09 6.84 3.25
C SER A 183 -13.64 7.53 4.53
N ASN A 184 -12.78 6.88 5.32
CA ASN A 184 -12.25 7.42 6.57
C ASN A 184 -10.87 8.06 6.37
N ASN A 185 -10.73 8.87 5.30
CA ASN A 185 -9.52 9.61 4.99
C ASN A 185 -9.86 11.05 4.62
N TYR A 186 -9.46 11.97 5.50
CA TYR A 186 -9.60 13.43 5.32
C TYR A 186 -8.42 14.07 4.56
N SER A 187 -7.45 13.26 4.15
CA SER A 187 -6.18 13.68 3.56
C SER A 187 -5.89 12.75 2.38
N ALA A 188 -5.69 13.32 1.19
CA ALA A 188 -5.36 12.57 -0.02
C ALA A 188 -3.96 11.98 0.10
N SER A 189 -3.00 12.76 0.62
CA SER A 189 -1.65 12.27 0.90
C SER A 189 -1.66 11.11 1.92
N GLY A 190 -2.49 11.21 2.96
CA GLY A 190 -2.69 10.20 3.97
C GLY A 190 -3.37 8.94 3.42
N PHE A 191 -4.31 9.10 2.50
CA PHE A 191 -4.96 8.00 1.78
C PHE A 191 -3.91 7.18 1.00
N TRP A 192 -3.09 7.82 0.16
CA TRP A 192 -2.10 7.12 -0.66
C TRP A 192 -0.94 6.51 0.14
N ARG A 193 -0.60 7.08 1.31
CA ARG A 193 0.33 6.45 2.27
C ARG A 193 -0.25 5.23 2.99
N SER A 194 -1.58 5.13 3.00
CA SER A 194 -2.36 4.13 3.73
C SER A 194 -2.89 3.02 2.84
N TRP A 195 -3.10 3.31 1.57
CA TRP A 195 -3.47 2.39 0.51
C TRP A 195 -2.23 1.65 0.01
N HIS A 196 -2.29 0.33 -0.06
CA HIS A 196 -1.16 -0.53 -0.45
C HIS A 196 0.15 -0.15 0.29
N ARG A 197 0.05 0.02 1.61
CA ARG A 197 1.12 0.59 2.45
C ARG A 197 2.48 -0.09 2.30
N SER A 198 2.52 -1.41 2.10
CA SER A 198 3.78 -2.13 1.86
C SER A 198 4.50 -1.64 0.61
N PHE A 199 3.75 -1.47 -0.49
CA PHE A 199 4.28 -0.99 -1.76
C PHE A 199 4.70 0.47 -1.68
N ASN A 200 3.91 1.31 -1.01
CA ASN A 200 4.30 2.71 -0.76
C ASN A 200 5.64 2.79 -0.01
N ARG A 201 5.84 1.96 1.03
CA ARG A 201 7.13 1.91 1.75
C ARG A 201 8.28 1.40 0.88
N TRP A 202 8.02 0.41 0.04
CA TRP A 202 8.99 -0.11 -0.90
C TRP A 202 9.44 0.97 -1.90
N ILE A 203 8.49 1.69 -2.52
CA ILE A 203 8.78 2.82 -3.40
C ILE A 203 9.58 3.89 -2.66
N ILE A 204 9.17 4.22 -1.42
CA ILE A 204 9.87 5.24 -0.65
C ILE A 204 11.35 4.85 -0.46
N ARG A 205 11.62 3.60 -0.10
CA ARG A 205 12.97 3.11 0.16
C ARG A 205 13.83 3.04 -1.11
N TYR A 206 13.31 2.44 -2.17
CA TYR A 206 14.13 2.09 -3.35
C TYR A 206 14.06 3.10 -4.49
N ILE A 207 13.10 4.03 -4.48
CA ILE A 207 12.92 5.04 -5.53
C ILE A 207 13.00 6.44 -4.93
N TYR A 208 12.12 6.77 -3.99
CA TYR A 208 11.98 8.14 -3.47
C TYR A 208 13.24 8.65 -2.74
N VAL A 209 13.79 7.85 -1.81
CA VAL A 209 14.97 8.23 -1.01
C VAL A 209 16.21 8.38 -1.90
N PRO A 210 16.56 7.42 -2.78
CA PRO A 210 17.68 7.58 -3.72
C PRO A 210 17.59 8.80 -4.63
N MET A 211 16.39 9.25 -5.02
CA MET A 211 16.18 10.46 -5.83
C MET A 211 16.28 11.79 -5.05
N GLY A 212 16.85 11.79 -3.85
CA GLY A 212 17.02 12.99 -3.03
C GLY A 212 15.88 13.27 -2.04
N GLY A 213 14.96 12.33 -1.87
CA GLY A 213 13.97 12.34 -0.81
C GLY A 213 13.10 13.60 -0.77
N SER A 214 12.98 14.21 0.41
CA SER A 214 12.11 15.38 0.61
C SER A 214 12.57 16.65 -0.09
N ARG A 215 13.85 16.73 -0.52
CA ARG A 215 14.38 17.89 -1.26
C ARG A 215 13.76 17.98 -2.66
N MET A 216 13.54 16.84 -3.30
CA MET A 216 12.95 16.72 -4.64
C MET A 216 11.48 16.29 -4.59
N TYR A 217 10.73 16.72 -3.57
CA TYR A 217 9.38 16.21 -3.28
C TYR A 217 8.44 16.19 -4.51
N LEU A 218 8.36 17.30 -5.27
CA LEU A 218 7.45 17.40 -6.42
C LEU A 218 7.83 16.45 -7.55
N VAL A 219 9.13 16.40 -7.90
CA VAL A 219 9.64 15.47 -8.92
C VAL A 219 9.38 14.03 -8.48
N ASN A 220 9.71 13.71 -7.23
CA ASN A 220 9.53 12.37 -6.68
C ASN A 220 8.06 11.95 -6.63
N LEU A 221 7.13 12.89 -6.43
CA LEU A 221 5.68 12.62 -6.47
C LEU A 221 5.24 12.15 -7.86
N PHE A 222 5.59 12.90 -8.92
CA PHE A 222 5.23 12.54 -10.29
C PHE A 222 5.94 11.26 -10.75
N VAL A 223 7.23 11.10 -10.44
CA VAL A 223 7.97 9.88 -10.78
C VAL A 223 7.37 8.66 -10.07
N THR A 224 7.02 8.80 -8.79
CA THR A 224 6.37 7.73 -8.02
C THR A 224 5.05 7.31 -8.67
N PHE A 225 4.15 8.24 -8.97
CA PHE A 225 2.86 7.87 -9.55
C PHE A 225 2.96 7.42 -11.01
N THR A 226 3.94 7.91 -11.76
CA THR A 226 4.26 7.40 -13.10
C THR A 226 4.74 5.95 -13.02
N PHE A 227 5.64 5.63 -12.09
CA PHE A 227 6.08 4.27 -11.83
C PHE A 227 4.91 3.37 -11.43
N VAL A 228 4.01 3.84 -10.54
CA VAL A 228 2.82 3.09 -10.15
C VAL A 228 1.91 2.82 -11.35
N ALA A 229 1.69 3.79 -12.23
CA ALA A 229 0.88 3.61 -13.44
C ALA A 229 1.50 2.55 -14.37
N ILE A 230 2.80 2.66 -14.66
CA ILE A 230 3.55 1.71 -15.50
C ILE A 230 3.58 0.31 -14.87
N TRP A 231 3.72 0.23 -13.54
CA TRP A 231 3.72 -1.03 -12.80
C TRP A 231 2.37 -1.76 -12.91
N HIS A 232 1.27 -1.02 -13.07
CA HIS A 232 -0.04 -1.60 -13.28
C HIS A 232 -0.27 -2.03 -14.74
N ASP A 233 -0.11 -1.13 -15.69
CA ASP A 233 -0.20 -1.42 -17.13
C ASP A 233 0.32 -0.22 -17.95
N LEU A 234 0.82 -0.46 -19.17
CA LEU A 234 1.24 0.58 -20.11
C LEU A 234 0.03 1.19 -20.84
N ASN A 235 -0.87 1.79 -20.07
CA ASN A 235 -2.07 2.46 -20.59
C ASN A 235 -2.02 3.97 -20.28
N LEU A 236 -2.22 4.80 -21.30
CA LEU A 236 -2.25 6.26 -21.16
C LEU A 236 -3.30 6.73 -20.15
N ASN A 237 -4.43 6.03 -20.02
CA ASN A 237 -5.46 6.37 -19.04
C ASN A 237 -4.97 6.21 -17.59
N LEU A 238 -4.14 5.18 -17.32
CA LEU A 238 -3.52 4.97 -16.02
C LEU A 238 -2.43 6.02 -15.74
N LEU A 239 -1.70 6.44 -16.76
CA LEU A 239 -0.72 7.51 -16.63
C LEU A 239 -1.41 8.85 -16.28
N LEU A 240 -2.49 9.20 -16.99
CA LEU A 240 -3.33 10.36 -16.70
C LEU A 240 -3.91 10.28 -15.28
N TRP A 241 -4.40 9.11 -14.87
CA TRP A 241 -4.85 8.87 -13.51
C TRP A 241 -3.77 9.15 -12.46
N GLY A 242 -2.54 8.66 -12.67
CA GLY A 242 -1.41 8.89 -11.78
C GLY A 242 -1.02 10.37 -11.66
N TRP A 243 -1.07 11.10 -12.77
CA TRP A 243 -0.79 12.54 -12.79
C TRP A 243 -1.90 13.37 -12.15
N LEU A 244 -3.17 13.03 -12.39
CA LEU A 244 -4.31 13.67 -11.72
C LEU A 244 -4.24 13.47 -10.21
N ILE A 245 -3.87 12.29 -9.74
CA ILE A 245 -3.61 12.05 -8.32
C ILE A 245 -2.46 12.94 -7.82
N SER A 246 -1.35 12.97 -8.55
CA SER A 246 -0.19 13.78 -8.16
C SER A 246 -0.57 15.25 -8.02
N LEU A 247 -1.28 15.81 -9.00
CA LEU A 247 -1.78 17.19 -8.98
C LEU A 247 -2.73 17.44 -7.80
N SER A 248 -3.59 16.47 -7.48
CA SER A 248 -4.54 16.61 -6.38
C SER A 248 -3.91 16.65 -4.98
N ILE A 249 -2.72 16.07 -4.81
CA ILE A 249 -1.98 16.05 -3.53
C ILE A 249 -1.22 17.37 -3.30
N ILE A 250 -0.91 18.12 -4.37
CA ILE A 250 -0.11 19.35 -4.28
C ILE A 250 -0.78 20.43 -3.41
N PRO A 251 -2.08 20.78 -3.61
CA PRO A 251 -2.75 21.77 -2.77
C PRO A 251 -2.72 21.42 -1.28
N GLU A 252 -2.95 20.15 -0.94
CA GLU A 252 -2.88 19.67 0.45
C GLU A 252 -1.47 19.87 1.02
N THR A 253 -0.43 19.54 0.24
CA THR A 253 0.96 19.66 0.68
C THR A 253 1.35 21.12 0.88
N ILE A 254 0.93 22.02 0.00
CA ILE A 254 1.16 23.46 0.14
C ILE A 254 0.46 23.99 1.39
N ALA A 255 -0.81 23.64 1.60
CA ALA A 255 -1.58 24.05 2.78
C ALA A 255 -0.92 23.57 4.08
N MET A 256 -0.47 22.31 4.13
CA MET A 256 0.23 21.75 5.29
C MET A 256 1.59 22.41 5.57
N LYS A 257 2.30 22.87 4.53
CA LYS A 257 3.57 23.61 4.69
C LYS A 257 3.34 25.05 5.11
N ALA A 258 2.34 25.71 4.54
CA ALA A 258 2.01 27.10 4.84
C ALA A 258 1.49 27.28 6.27
N ILE A 259 0.79 26.28 6.81
CA ILE A 259 0.12 26.42 8.10
C ILE A 259 0.40 25.19 8.99
N PRO A 260 1.28 25.32 10.00
CA PRO A 260 1.73 24.18 10.78
C PRO A 260 0.60 23.51 11.59
N HIS A 261 0.61 22.17 11.62
CA HIS A 261 -0.41 21.33 12.27
C HIS A 261 -0.76 21.75 13.70
N LYS A 262 0.24 22.17 14.50
CA LYS A 262 0.05 22.61 15.90
C LYS A 262 -0.92 23.80 16.05
N ARG A 263 -1.10 24.60 15.00
CA ARG A 263 -2.01 25.77 15.02
C ARG A 263 -3.47 25.39 14.76
N TRP A 264 -3.74 24.22 14.17
CA TRP A 264 -5.08 23.78 13.76
C TRP A 264 -5.69 22.75 14.70
N GLU A 265 -4.87 21.92 15.34
CA GLU A 265 -5.35 20.86 16.23
C GLU A 265 -6.16 21.39 17.42
N SER A 266 -5.81 22.59 17.91
CA SER A 266 -6.53 23.28 18.99
C SER A 266 -7.79 24.01 18.52
N TRP A 267 -8.05 24.08 17.21
CA TRP A 267 -9.17 24.84 16.67
C TRP A 267 -10.46 24.04 16.75
N ARG A 268 -11.49 24.61 17.38
CA ARG A 268 -12.78 23.96 17.62
C ARG A 268 -13.46 23.43 16.34
N HIS A 269 -13.19 24.08 15.20
CA HIS A 269 -13.75 23.70 13.90
C HIS A 269 -12.87 22.76 13.07
N TYR A 270 -11.71 22.34 13.58
CA TYR A 270 -10.81 21.43 12.88
C TYR A 270 -11.48 20.12 12.46
N LYS A 271 -12.35 19.56 13.31
CA LYS A 271 -13.12 18.36 13.00
C LYS A 271 -14.05 18.54 11.79
N HIS A 272 -14.68 19.71 11.66
CA HIS A 272 -15.52 20.03 10.51
C HIS A 272 -14.70 20.19 9.23
N LEU A 273 -13.53 20.83 9.33
CA LEU A 273 -12.58 20.92 8.23
C LEU A 273 -12.11 19.54 7.76
N CYS A 274 -11.78 18.64 8.70
CA CYS A 274 -11.47 17.25 8.36
C CYS A 274 -12.65 16.55 7.68
N GLY A 275 -13.89 16.82 8.11
CA GLY A 275 -15.09 16.33 7.46
C GLY A 275 -15.22 16.81 6.00
N VAL A 276 -15.05 18.11 5.76
CA VAL A 276 -15.04 18.70 4.41
C VAL A 276 -13.92 18.12 3.56
N GLY A 277 -12.71 18.00 4.13
CA GLY A 277 -11.56 17.38 3.47
C GLY A 277 -11.81 15.92 3.11
N ALA A 278 -12.51 15.15 3.95
CA ALA A 278 -12.88 13.77 3.65
C ALA A 278 -13.87 13.68 2.48
N VAL A 279 -14.89 14.54 2.46
CA VAL A 279 -15.84 14.60 1.34
C VAL A 279 -15.14 15.00 0.04
N ALA A 280 -14.31 16.06 0.08
CA ALA A 280 -13.54 16.51 -1.07
C ALA A 280 -12.61 15.42 -1.60
N ASN A 281 -11.90 14.71 -0.72
CA ASN A 281 -11.04 13.61 -1.09
C ASN A 281 -11.81 12.44 -1.73
N ILE A 282 -12.98 12.07 -1.20
CA ILE A 282 -13.82 11.02 -1.79
C ILE A 282 -14.29 11.43 -3.19
N LEU A 283 -14.80 12.65 -3.35
CA LEU A 283 -15.26 13.17 -4.65
C LEU A 283 -14.13 13.20 -5.68
N LEU A 284 -12.95 13.66 -5.26
CA LEU A 284 -11.74 13.63 -6.06
C LEU A 284 -11.39 12.18 -6.47
N MET A 285 -11.38 11.23 -5.52
CA MET A 285 -11.09 9.84 -5.83
C MET A 285 -12.11 9.25 -6.81
N ILE A 286 -13.40 9.58 -6.68
CA ILE A 286 -14.43 9.16 -7.64
C ILE A 286 -14.11 9.72 -9.03
N ALA A 287 -13.88 11.03 -9.14
CA ALA A 287 -13.61 11.70 -10.40
C ALA A 287 -12.36 11.12 -11.10
N VAL A 288 -11.25 11.00 -10.37
CA VAL A 288 -10.00 10.50 -10.96
C VAL A 288 -10.10 9.03 -11.35
N ASN A 289 -10.79 8.20 -10.56
CA ASN A 289 -11.01 6.79 -10.95
C ASN A 289 -11.96 6.63 -12.14
N ILE A 290 -12.94 7.52 -12.33
CA ILE A 290 -13.76 7.54 -13.55
C ILE A 290 -12.90 7.87 -14.78
N VAL A 291 -11.96 8.81 -14.68
CA VAL A 291 -11.05 9.13 -15.80
C VAL A 291 -10.10 7.96 -16.08
N GLY A 292 -9.47 7.41 -15.04
CA GLY A 292 -8.48 6.32 -15.19
C GLY A 292 -9.07 4.99 -15.63
N PHE A 293 -10.20 4.60 -15.06
CA PHE A 293 -10.79 3.26 -15.24
C PHE A 293 -12.14 3.28 -15.94
N GLY A 294 -12.84 4.41 -15.98
CA GLY A 294 -14.15 4.55 -16.64
C GLY A 294 -14.08 4.93 -18.13
N ALA A 295 -13.05 5.67 -18.55
CA ALA A 295 -12.83 5.99 -19.97
C ALA A 295 -12.32 4.79 -20.80
N ALA A 296 -11.74 3.78 -20.14
CA ALA A 296 -11.22 2.56 -20.77
C ALA A 296 -12.31 1.50 -21.10
N GLY A 297 -13.59 1.76 -20.80
CA GLY A 297 -14.72 0.88 -21.14
C GLY A 297 -15.12 0.93 -22.62
N GLY A 298 -14.12 0.91 -23.52
CA GLY A 298 -14.28 1.05 -24.97
C GLY A 298 -13.17 0.39 -25.81
N HIS A 299 -12.40 -0.53 -25.24
CA HIS A 299 -11.60 -1.47 -26.04
C HIS A 299 -12.19 -2.87 -25.89
N GLU A 300 -12.80 -3.37 -26.96
CA GLU A 300 -13.44 -4.69 -27.09
C GLU A 300 -12.50 -5.89 -26.86
N ASN A 301 -11.21 -5.67 -26.59
CA ASN A 301 -10.23 -6.70 -26.25
C ASN A 301 -9.76 -6.66 -24.78
N SER A 302 -10.29 -5.77 -23.94
CA SER A 302 -10.14 -5.90 -22.49
C SER A 302 -11.23 -6.84 -21.98
N ALA A 303 -11.04 -8.15 -22.17
CA ALA A 303 -11.96 -9.21 -21.71
C ALA A 303 -12.20 -9.20 -20.19
N ASP A 304 -11.55 -8.31 -19.44
CA ASP A 304 -11.63 -8.19 -18.00
C ASP A 304 -11.63 -6.70 -17.62
N GLY A 305 -12.80 -6.15 -17.30
CA GLY A 305 -12.93 -4.78 -16.80
C GLY A 305 -11.86 -4.49 -15.76
N GLY A 306 -11.07 -3.43 -15.98
CA GLY A 306 -9.71 -3.15 -15.45
C GLY A 306 -9.43 -3.23 -13.93
N VAL A 307 -10.36 -3.77 -13.14
CA VAL A 307 -10.19 -4.26 -11.77
C VAL A 307 -9.87 -5.76 -11.73
N MET A 308 -10.14 -6.50 -12.81
CA MET A 308 -9.92 -7.95 -12.91
C MET A 308 -8.50 -8.31 -13.40
N ALA A 309 -7.78 -7.39 -14.05
CA ALA A 309 -6.38 -7.61 -14.45
C ALA A 309 -5.36 -7.58 -13.29
N MET A 310 -5.76 -7.28 -12.04
CA MET A 310 -4.84 -7.27 -10.89
C MET A 310 -4.55 -8.65 -10.28
N ILE A 311 -5.04 -9.74 -10.86
CA ILE A 311 -4.87 -11.11 -10.34
C ILE A 311 -4.29 -12.12 -11.37
N PRO A 312 -4.44 -11.99 -12.71
CA PRO A 312 -3.95 -13.03 -13.63
C PRO A 312 -2.43 -13.12 -13.75
N ILE A 313 -1.65 -12.15 -13.27
CA ILE A 313 -0.18 -12.26 -13.24
C ILE A 313 0.31 -13.23 -12.15
N ILE A 314 -0.55 -13.56 -11.19
CA ILE A 314 -0.21 -14.41 -10.04
C ILE A 314 -0.89 -15.80 -10.12
N PHE A 315 -2.02 -15.89 -10.79
CA PHE A 315 -2.69 -17.17 -11.07
C PHE A 315 -2.90 -17.32 -12.58
N ASN A 316 -1.81 -17.61 -13.28
CA ASN A 316 -1.89 -18.17 -14.63
C ASN A 316 -2.32 -19.64 -14.50
N ILE A 317 -3.64 -19.86 -14.37
CA ILE A 317 -4.26 -21.12 -14.76
C ILE A 317 -5.28 -20.74 -15.84
N ASN A 318 -4.82 -20.81 -17.09
CA ASN A 318 -5.67 -20.77 -18.27
C ASN A 318 -6.74 -21.86 -18.18
N SER A 319 -8.01 -21.49 -18.25
CA SER A 319 -9.01 -22.02 -19.22
C SER A 319 -10.32 -21.26 -19.09
#